data_AF-A0A2V8HQF7-F1
#
_entry.id   AF-A0A2V8HQF7-F1
#
_cell.length_a   1.000
_cell.length_b   1.000
_cell.length_c   1.000
_cell.angle_alpha   90.00
_cell.angle_beta   90.00
_cell.angle_gamma   90.00
#
_symmetry.space_group_name_H-M   'P 1'
#
loop_
_entity.id
_entity.type
_entity.pdbx_description
1 polymer ?
#
loop_
_entity_poly.entity_id
_entity_poly.type
_entity_poly.pdbx_seq_one_letter_code
_entity_poly.pdbx_strand_id
1 'polypeptide(L)'
;MPTRHRRSVARSYSIYIIELSRACTKQPCALAPVYVGQTAHTPERRFAQHKAGGTLAAGKPHKYGIKLRHDLMKGIGPFSTRKEAEAAEKSVAAALEQRGHLVFWG
;
A
#
# COMPACT_ATOMS: atom_id res chain seq x y z
N MET A 1 -19.50 22.85 -32.91
CA MET A 1 -18.67 21.63 -32.79
C MET A 1 -18.23 21.47 -31.34
N PRO A 2 -18.76 20.51 -30.55
CA PRO A 2 -18.34 20.37 -29.16
C PRO A 2 -16.93 19.78 -29.12
N THR A 3 -16.00 20.53 -28.52
CA THR A 3 -14.63 20.11 -28.28
C THR A 3 -14.62 18.91 -27.34
N ARG A 4 -14.24 17.74 -27.88
CA ARG A 4 -14.05 16.51 -27.12
C ARG A 4 -12.85 16.70 -26.21
N HIS A 5 -13.10 17.22 -25.01
CA HIS A 5 -12.14 17.22 -23.92
C HIS A 5 -11.86 15.77 -23.58
N ARG A 6 -10.75 15.26 -24.13
CA ARG A 6 -10.13 14.01 -23.71
C ARG A 6 -9.81 14.20 -22.23
N ARG A 7 -10.69 13.71 -21.35
CA ARG A 7 -10.46 13.67 -19.90
C ARG A 7 -9.14 12.95 -19.69
N SER A 8 -8.07 13.70 -19.52
CA SER A 8 -6.83 13.21 -18.93
C SER A 8 -7.24 12.74 -17.54
N VAL A 9 -7.46 11.43 -17.38
CA VAL A 9 -7.76 10.86 -16.07
C VAL A 9 -6.55 11.18 -15.22
N ALA A 10 -6.69 12.17 -14.32
CA ALA A 10 -5.66 12.48 -13.36
C ALA A 10 -5.37 11.17 -12.63
N ARG A 11 -4.12 10.69 -12.73
CA ARG A 11 -3.71 9.46 -12.05
C ARG A 11 -3.65 9.78 -10.57
N SER A 12 -4.71 9.45 -9.85
CA SER A 12 -4.73 9.52 -8.39
C SER A 12 -3.98 8.34 -7.81
N TYR A 13 -3.07 8.60 -6.88
CA TYR A 13 -2.31 7.61 -6.16
C TYR A 13 -2.84 7.48 -4.74
N SER A 14 -3.01 6.25 -4.27
CA SER A 14 -3.43 5.94 -2.92
C SER A 14 -2.41 5.05 -2.24
N ILE A 15 -2.26 5.22 -0.93
CA ILE A 15 -1.42 4.34 -0.11
C ILE A 15 -2.28 3.18 0.37
N TYR A 16 -1.73 1.98 0.29
CA TYR A 16 -2.34 0.78 0.82
C TYR A 16 -1.44 0.14 1.87
N ILE A 17 -2.07 -0.41 2.91
CA ILE A 17 -1.42 -1.06 4.04
C ILE A 17 -1.97 -2.48 4.19
N ILE A 18 -1.14 -3.49 4.01
CA ILE A 18 -1.52 -4.90 4.15
C ILE A 18 -0.95 -5.42 5.47
N GLU A 19 -1.80 -6.02 6.29
CA GLU A 19 -1.34 -6.79 7.44
C GLU A 19 -0.70 -8.09 6.95
N LEU A 20 0.53 -8.34 7.40
CA LEU A 20 1.27 -9.56 7.13
C LEU A 20 1.18 -10.50 8.32
N SER A 21 1.22 -11.80 8.04
CA SER A 21 1.39 -12.82 9.07
C SER A 21 2.76 -12.69 9.73
N ARG A 22 2.81 -12.93 11.05
CA ARG A 22 4.05 -12.95 11.85
C ARG A 22 5.09 -13.92 11.29
N ALA A 23 4.65 -14.94 10.55
CA ALA A 23 5.54 -15.87 9.83
C ALA A 23 6.43 -15.20 8.77
N CYS A 24 6.18 -13.94 8.40
CA CYS A 24 6.99 -13.22 7.42
C CYS A 24 8.39 -12.85 7.95
N THR A 25 8.59 -12.87 9.27
CA THR A 25 9.84 -12.54 9.94
C THR A 25 10.15 -13.55 11.03
N LYS A 26 11.43 -13.78 11.31
CA LYS A 26 11.87 -14.57 12.47
C LYS A 26 12.07 -13.69 13.72
N GLN A 27 12.00 -12.37 13.57
CA GLN A 27 12.20 -11.44 14.68
C GLN A 27 10.92 -11.30 15.50
N PRO A 28 11.02 -11.23 16.84
CA PRO A 28 9.88 -10.97 17.69
C PRO A 28 9.35 -9.56 17.38
N CYS A 29 8.13 -9.49 16.84
CA CYS A 29 7.43 -8.24 16.59
C CYS A 29 6.32 -8.07 17.64
N ALA A 30 6.34 -6.93 18.34
CA ALA A 30 5.30 -6.61 19.33
C ALA A 30 3.93 -6.52 18.65
N LEU A 31 3.86 -5.76 17.55
CA LEU A 31 2.68 -5.62 16.71
C LEU A 31 2.79 -6.41 15.40
N ALA A 32 1.64 -6.70 14.79
CA ALA A 32 1.60 -7.43 13.52
C ALA A 32 2.44 -6.71 12.45
N PRO A 33 3.28 -7.44 11.68
CA PRO A 33 4.03 -6.83 10.59
C PRO A 33 3.08 -6.32 9.51
N VAL A 34 3.45 -5.23 8.86
CA VAL A 34 2.63 -4.59 7.83
C VAL A 34 3.45 -4.29 6.58
N TYR A 35 2.79 -4.29 5.44
CA TYR A 35 3.35 -3.87 4.15
C TYR A 35 2.68 -2.58 3.70
N VAL A 36 3.45 -1.54 3.45
CA VAL A 36 2.99 -0.24 2.95
C VAL A 36 3.42 -0.10 1.49
N GLY A 37 2.51 0.31 0.62
CA GLY A 37 2.85 0.61 -0.76
C GLY A 37 1.92 1.66 -1.37
N GLN A 38 2.32 2.22 -2.50
CA GLN A 38 1.45 3.09 -3.30
C GLN A 38 0.84 2.36 -4.52
N THR A 39 -0.33 2.80 -4.94
CA THR A 39 -0.95 2.32 -6.18
C THR A 39 -1.74 3.43 -6.88
N ALA A 40 -1.77 3.39 -8.21
CA ALA A 40 -2.65 4.21 -9.04
C ALA A 40 -4.05 3.58 -9.23
N HIS A 41 -4.29 2.41 -8.63
CA HIS A 41 -5.57 1.71 -8.62
C HIS A 41 -6.17 1.71 -7.20
N THR A 42 -7.28 0.99 -6.99
CA THR A 42 -7.80 0.81 -5.64
C THR A 42 -6.90 -0.15 -4.83
N PRO A 43 -6.73 0.09 -3.51
CA PRO A 43 -6.03 -0.82 -2.61
C PRO A 43 -6.50 -2.27 -2.73
N GLU A 44 -7.81 -2.49 -2.83
CA GLU A 44 -8.45 -3.80 -2.95
C GLU A 44 -8.02 -4.53 -4.23
N ARG A 45 -8.00 -3.82 -5.36
CA ARG A 45 -7.55 -4.39 -6.64
C ARG A 45 -6.06 -4.76 -6.56
N ARG A 46 -5.25 -3.90 -5.94
CA ARG A 46 -3.82 -4.15 -5.78
C ARG A 46 -3.54 -5.31 -4.83
N PHE A 47 -4.34 -5.46 -3.77
CA PHE A 47 -4.27 -6.60 -2.86
C PHE A 47 -4.70 -7.90 -3.53
N ALA A 48 -5.81 -7.91 -4.27
CA ALA A 48 -6.24 -9.06 -5.05
C ALA A 48 -5.15 -9.46 -6.06
N GLN A 49 -4.49 -8.49 -6.70
CA GLN A 49 -3.35 -8.75 -7.58
C GLN A 49 -2.16 -9.36 -6.83
N HIS A 50 -1.85 -8.89 -5.61
CA HIS A 50 -0.83 -9.53 -4.78
C HIS A 50 -1.22 -10.97 -4.39
N LYS A 51 -2.49 -11.23 -4.08
CA LYS A 51 -2.98 -12.57 -3.73
C LYS A 51 -3.01 -13.52 -4.92
N ALA A 52 -3.42 -13.04 -6.10
CA ALA A 52 -3.39 -13.81 -7.34
C ALA A 52 -1.96 -14.19 -7.77
N GLY A 53 -0.98 -13.41 -7.34
CA GLY A 53 0.43 -13.61 -7.70
C GLY A 53 0.78 -13.04 -9.07
N GLY A 54 2.05 -13.17 -9.44
CA GLY A 54 2.59 -12.68 -10.71
C GLY A 54 3.82 -11.77 -10.52
N THR A 55 4.44 -11.39 -11.63
CA THR A 55 5.74 -10.67 -11.64
C THR A 55 5.69 -9.29 -11.00
N LEU A 56 4.50 -8.68 -10.98
CA LEU A 56 4.28 -7.35 -10.40
C LEU A 56 3.85 -7.43 -8.92
N ALA A 57 3.64 -8.62 -8.37
CA ALA A 57 3.25 -8.81 -6.97
C ALA A 57 4.51 -8.91 -6.10
N ALA A 58 4.51 -8.20 -4.97
CA ALA A 58 5.58 -8.33 -4.01
C ALA A 58 5.43 -9.68 -3.29
N GLY A 59 6.53 -10.42 -3.17
CA GLY A 59 6.50 -11.78 -2.62
C GLY A 59 5.98 -11.86 -1.18
N LYS A 60 6.18 -10.80 -0.39
CA LYS A 60 5.70 -10.73 1.01
C LYS A 60 4.17 -10.66 1.11
N PRO A 61 3.47 -9.65 0.54
CA PRO A 61 2.02 -9.61 0.60
C PRO A 61 1.35 -10.78 -0.16
N HIS A 62 2.00 -11.37 -1.16
CA HIS A 62 1.52 -12.61 -1.77
C HIS A 62 1.52 -13.79 -0.78
N LYS A 63 2.68 -14.09 -0.17
CA LYS A 63 2.86 -15.25 0.72
C LYS A 63 2.26 -15.06 2.12
N TYR A 64 2.36 -13.86 2.66
CA TYR A 64 2.03 -13.56 4.06
C TYR A 64 0.91 -12.54 4.23
N GLY A 65 0.38 -11.95 3.16
CA GLY A 65 -0.71 -10.98 3.25
C GLY A 65 -1.99 -11.61 3.77
N ILE A 66 -2.46 -11.11 4.92
CA ILE A 66 -3.68 -11.53 5.60
C ILE A 66 -4.86 -10.69 5.10
N LYS A 67 -4.78 -9.37 5.27
CA LYS A 67 -5.88 -8.44 4.96
C LYS A 67 -5.38 -7.02 4.76
N LEU A 68 -6.20 -6.20 4.09
CA LEU A 68 -6.01 -4.75 4.03
C LEU A 68 -6.42 -4.09 5.34
N ARG A 69 -5.58 -3.20 5.88
CA ARG A 69 -5.89 -2.40 7.06
C ARG A 69 -6.46 -1.04 6.66
N HIS A 70 -7.71 -1.04 6.24
CA HIS A 70 -8.43 0.20 5.88
C HIS A 70 -8.42 1.22 7.02
N ASP A 71 -8.42 0.76 8.28
CA ASP A 71 -8.30 1.63 9.46
C ASP A 71 -7.06 2.50 9.44
N LEU A 72 -5.93 1.95 8.97
CA LEU A 72 -4.65 2.66 8.88
C LEU A 72 -4.54 3.52 7.62
N MET A 73 -5.34 3.23 6.58
CA MET A 73 -5.38 3.99 5.33
C MET A 73 -6.32 5.20 5.41
N LYS A 74 -7.18 5.26 6.43
CA LYS A 74 -8.19 6.29 6.57
C LYS A 74 -7.52 7.67 6.69
N GLY A 75 -7.80 8.55 5.73
CA GLY A 75 -7.24 9.89 5.67
C GLY A 75 -5.89 10.01 4.96
N ILE A 76 -5.37 8.94 4.35
CA ILE A 76 -4.12 8.97 3.58
C ILE A 76 -4.45 9.09 2.08
N GLY A 77 -4.18 10.26 1.50
CA GLY A 77 -4.45 10.54 0.08
C GLY A 77 -5.93 10.80 -0.24
N PRO A 78 -6.30 10.88 -1.53
CA PRO A 78 -5.50 10.57 -2.71
C PRO A 78 -4.48 11.65 -3.06
N PHE A 79 -3.35 11.24 -3.65
CA PHE A 79 -2.27 12.10 -4.14
C PHE A 79 -2.35 12.26 -5.65
N SER A 80 -2.00 13.45 -6.14
CA SER A 80 -2.04 13.77 -7.58
C SER A 80 -0.79 13.31 -8.33
N THR A 81 0.34 13.16 -7.62
CA THR A 81 1.61 12.75 -8.21
C THR A 81 2.21 11.53 -7.52
N ARG A 82 2.98 10.74 -8.28
CA ARG A 82 3.72 9.60 -7.74
C ARG A 82 4.75 10.03 -6.69
N LYS A 83 5.38 11.21 -6.87
CA LYS A 83 6.40 11.72 -5.95
C LYS A 83 5.81 12.05 -4.58
N GLU A 84 4.64 12.67 -4.54
CA GLU A 84 3.91 12.91 -3.29
C GLU A 84 3.49 11.58 -2.63
N ALA A 85 2.99 10.63 -3.41
CA ALA A 85 2.64 9.31 -2.90
C ALA A 85 3.86 8.58 -2.32
N GLU A 86 5.03 8.66 -2.95
CA GLU A 86 6.26 8.05 -2.43
C GLU A 86 6.72 8.72 -1.12
N ALA A 87 6.62 10.05 -1.02
CA ALA A 87 6.93 10.77 0.22
C ALA A 87 5.94 10.39 1.35
N ALA A 88 4.65 10.27 1.01
CA ALA A 88 3.63 9.82 1.95
C ALA A 88 3.83 8.37 2.37
N GLU A 89 4.17 7.46 1.45
CA GLU A 89 4.50 6.06 1.73
C GLU A 89 5.61 5.95 2.77
N LYS A 90 6.72 6.67 2.57
CA LYS A 90 7.86 6.72 3.51
C LYS A 90 7.44 7.27 4.87
N SER A 91 6.65 8.35 4.88
CA SER A 91 6.16 8.97 6.12
C SER A 91 5.24 8.05 6.91
N VAL A 92 4.34 7.35 6.22
CA VAL A 92 3.41 6.38 6.80
C VAL A 92 4.17 5.16 7.33
N ALA A 93 5.17 4.69 6.59
CA ALA A 93 6.02 3.61 7.04
C ALA A 93 6.73 3.98 8.36
N ALA A 94 7.40 5.14 8.40
CA ALA A 94 8.07 5.62 9.61
C ALA A 94 7.10 5.79 10.80
N ALA A 95 5.89 6.32 10.57
CA ALA A 95 4.87 6.47 11.61
C ALA A 95 4.39 5.12 12.17
N LEU A 96 4.28 4.10 11.31
CA LEU A 96 3.91 2.74 11.73
C LEU A 96 5.04 2.04 12.48
N GLU A 97 6.29 2.26 12.08
CA GLU A 97 7.48 1.78 12.81
C GLU A 97 7.57 2.39 14.20
N GLN A 98 7.34 3.71 14.33
CA GLN A 98 7.29 4.40 15.63
C GLN A 98 6.17 3.87 16.53
N ARG A 99 5.06 3.40 15.96
CA ARG A 99 3.98 2.75 16.71
C ARG A 99 4.33 1.32 17.16
N GLY A 100 5.45 0.76 16.70
CA GLY A 100 5.93 -0.58 17.07
C GLY A 100 5.56 -1.68 16.07
N HIS A 101 5.07 -1.34 14.88
CA HIS A 101 4.87 -2.31 13.80
C HIS A 101 6.20 -2.60 13.10
N LEU A 102 6.41 -3.85 12.69
CA LEU A 102 7.46 -4.17 11.73
C LEU A 102 6.96 -3.83 10.33
N VAL A 103 7.51 -2.79 9.72
CA VAL A 103 7.04 -2.28 8.44
C VAL A 103 7.92 -2.74 7.30
N PHE A 104 7.30 -3.17 6.21
CA PHE A 104 7.93 -3.39 4.92
C PHE A 104 7.30 -2.44 3.91
N TRP A 105 8.09 -1.88 3.02
CA TRP A 105 7.58 -0.99 1.97
C TRP A 105 8.34 -1.19 0.67
N GLY A 106 7.69 -0.90 -0.46
CA GLY A 106 8.25 -1.06 -1.81
C GLY A 106 7.23 -1.18 -2.94
#